data_AF-A0A973N1W5-F1
#
_entry.id   AF-A0A973N1W5-F1
#
_cell.length_a   1.000
_cell.length_b   1.000
_cell.length_c   1.000
_cell.angle_alpha   90.00
_cell.angle_beta   90.00
_cell.angle_gamma   90.00
#
_symmetry.space_group_name_H-M   'P 1'
#
loop_
_entity.id
_entity.type
_entity.pdbx_description
1 polymer ?
#
loop_
_entity_poly.entity_id
_entity_poly.type
_entity_poly.pdbx_seq_one_letter_code
_entity_poly.pdbx_strand_id
1 'polypeptide(L)'
;MALVLTEEQSMLRDSARGLISDKAPVSHLRHLRDSKDPTGFSKEFWHSFAEMGFAGLLVPEEFGGSGLGYVEAGVVMEEIGRTLMPSPFLATSVVAASALNRGGNAAQKSEYLPKIASGSLLATLAIDEG
;
A
#
# COMPACT_ATOMS: atom_id res chain seq x y z
N MET A 1 -10.22 -12.35 -20.18
CA MET A 1 -9.22 -12.02 -19.15
C MET A 1 -7.86 -12.21 -19.78
N ALA A 2 -7.08 -11.16 -20.03
CA ALA A 2 -5.69 -11.32 -20.43
C ALA A 2 -4.90 -11.81 -19.21
N LEU A 3 -4.14 -12.89 -19.35
CA LEU A 3 -3.29 -13.44 -18.28
C LEU A 3 -1.90 -12.79 -18.26
N VAL A 4 -1.69 -11.77 -19.10
CA VAL A 4 -0.42 -11.06 -19.26
C VAL A 4 -0.64 -9.61 -18.83
N LEU A 5 0.32 -9.08 -18.07
CA LEU A 5 0.31 -7.69 -17.65
C LEU A 5 0.37 -6.75 -18.86
N THR A 6 -0.30 -5.61 -18.75
CA THR A 6 -0.09 -4.50 -19.67
C THR A 6 1.33 -3.92 -19.50
N GLU A 7 1.73 -3.05 -20.42
CA GLU A 7 2.99 -2.33 -20.30
C GLU A 7 3.03 -1.46 -19.04
N GLU A 8 1.95 -0.72 -18.76
CA GLU A 8 1.82 0.09 -17.54
C GLU A 8 1.91 -0.75 -16.26
N GLN A 9 1.22 -1.90 -16.22
CA GLN A 9 1.29 -2.82 -15.09
C GLN A 9 2.71 -3.42 -14.93
N SER A 10 3.40 -3.67 -16.04
CA SER A 10 4.79 -4.15 -16.01
C SER A 10 5.73 -3.08 -15.49
N MET A 11 5.57 -1.82 -15.90
CA MET A 11 6.33 -0.68 -15.37
C MET A 11 6.07 -0.47 -13.88
N LEU A 12 4.82 -0.61 -13.43
CA LEU A 12 4.44 -0.54 -12.02
C LEU A 12 5.14 -1.64 -11.22
N ARG A 13 5.08 -2.89 -11.70
CA ARG A 13 5.77 -4.04 -11.10
C ARG A 13 7.27 -3.77 -10.95
N ASP A 14 7.92 -3.32 -12.02
CA ASP A 14 9.36 -3.15 -12.03
C ASP A 14 9.80 -2.00 -11.11
N SER A 15 9.00 -0.93 -11.03
CA SER A 15 9.19 0.17 -10.09
C SER A 15 9.05 -0.29 -8.64
N ALA A 16 7.97 -1.02 -8.32
CA ALA A 16 7.75 -1.57 -6.99
C ALA A 16 8.88 -2.53 -6.58
N ARG A 17 9.25 -3.44 -7.49
CA ARG A 17 10.35 -4.39 -7.29
C ARG A 17 11.66 -3.70 -6.96
N GLY A 18 12.02 -2.66 -7.72
CA GLY A 18 13.26 -1.91 -7.52
C GLY A 18 13.34 -1.33 -6.11
N LEU A 19 12.29 -0.61 -5.69
CA LEU A 19 12.21 -0.02 -4.35
C LEU A 19 12.22 -1.08 -3.24
N ILE A 20 11.37 -2.11 -3.37
CA ILE A 20 11.21 -3.18 -2.37
C ILE A 20 12.52 -3.95 -2.18
N SER A 21 13.21 -4.27 -3.27
CA SER A 21 14.46 -5.05 -3.22
C SER A 21 15.62 -4.26 -2.60
N ASP A 22 15.68 -2.95 -2.85
CA ASP A 22 16.70 -2.06 -2.26
C ASP A 22 16.48 -1.84 -0.77
N LYS A 23 15.24 -1.51 -0.38
CA LYS A 23 14.95 -1.01 0.97
C LYS A 23 14.37 -2.03 1.94
N ALA A 24 13.72 -3.08 1.45
CA ALA A 24 13.09 -4.09 2.29
C ALA A 24 13.41 -5.53 1.82
N PRO A 25 14.70 -5.91 1.78
CA PRO A 25 15.07 -7.32 1.61
C PRO A 25 14.59 -8.17 2.80
N VAL A 26 14.58 -9.49 2.65
CA VAL A 26 14.16 -10.43 3.71
C VAL A 26 14.94 -10.23 5.03
N SER A 27 16.18 -9.74 4.96
CA SER A 27 16.96 -9.37 6.15
C SER A 27 16.32 -8.26 6.98
N HIS A 28 15.62 -7.31 6.35
CA HIS A 28 14.89 -6.25 7.04
C HIS A 28 13.74 -6.81 7.90
N LEU A 29 12.94 -7.74 7.34
CA LEU A 29 11.92 -8.46 8.11
C LEU A 29 12.55 -9.19 9.31
N ARG A 30 13.65 -9.93 9.08
CA ARG A 30 14.33 -10.68 10.14
C ARG A 30 14.82 -9.75 11.24
N HIS A 31 15.39 -8.61 10.88
CA HIS A 31 15.82 -7.59 11.83
C HIS A 31 14.66 -7.09 12.69
N LEU A 32 13.53 -6.68 12.08
CA LEU A 32 12.34 -6.21 12.82
C LEU A 32 11.78 -7.26 13.79
N ARG A 33 11.76 -8.53 13.36
CA ARG A 33 11.35 -9.66 14.21
C ARG A 33 12.30 -9.84 15.39
N ASP A 34 13.60 -9.87 15.13
CA ASP A 34 14.62 -10.17 16.14
C ASP A 34 14.80 -9.02 17.13
N SER A 35 14.62 -7.77 16.68
CA SER A 35 14.59 -6.59 17.53
C SER A 35 13.29 -6.43 18.33
N LYS A 36 12.25 -7.22 18.01
CA LYS A 36 10.89 -7.10 18.57
C LYS A 36 10.36 -5.67 18.44
N ASP A 37 10.53 -5.08 17.25
CA ASP A 37 10.09 -3.71 17.01
C ASP A 37 8.58 -3.57 17.31
N PRO A 38 8.18 -2.64 18.20
CA PRO A 38 6.78 -2.51 18.62
C PRO A 38 5.86 -1.97 17.52
N THR A 39 6.42 -1.31 16.49
CA THR A 39 5.68 -0.84 15.33
C THR A 39 5.44 -1.97 14.32
N GLY A 40 6.38 -2.90 14.22
CA GLY A 40 6.29 -4.06 13.32
C GLY A 40 6.57 -3.77 11.84
N PHE A 41 6.84 -2.51 11.47
CA PHE A 41 7.29 -2.10 10.13
C PHE A 41 8.12 -0.81 10.19
N SER A 42 8.86 -0.51 9.13
CA SER A 42 9.63 0.74 9.02
C SER A 42 8.74 1.89 8.54
N LYS A 43 8.56 2.91 9.40
CA LYS A 43 7.81 4.14 9.06
C LYS A 43 8.49 4.95 7.97
N GLU A 44 9.81 5.03 8.00
CA GLU A 44 10.60 5.70 6.98
C GLU A 44 10.37 5.05 5.62
N PHE A 45 10.46 3.72 5.58
CA PHE A 45 10.22 2.98 4.35
C PHE A 45 8.78 3.16 3.85
N TRP A 46 7.79 3.11 4.74
CA TRP A 46 6.39 3.37 4.39
C TRP A 46 6.20 4.77 3.79
N HIS A 47 6.89 5.78 4.32
CA HIS A 47 6.82 7.13 3.77
C HIS A 47 7.39 7.19 2.34
N SER A 48 8.58 6.63 2.10
CA SER A 48 9.14 6.54 0.74
C SER A 48 8.24 5.75 -0.22
N PHE A 49 7.59 4.71 0.29
CA PHE A 49 6.63 3.91 -0.48
C PHE A 49 5.39 4.74 -0.89
N ALA A 50 4.91 5.59 0.01
CA ALA A 50 3.81 6.51 -0.26
C ALA A 50 4.21 7.67 -1.20
N GLU A 51 5.42 8.23 -1.05
CA GLU A 51 5.96 9.27 -1.94
C GLU A 51 6.07 8.79 -3.39
N MET A 52 6.32 7.50 -3.61
CA MET A 52 6.28 6.88 -4.94
C MET A 52 4.85 6.64 -5.47
N GLY A 53 3.81 6.99 -4.71
CA GLY A 53 2.41 6.88 -5.09
C GLY A 53 1.77 5.51 -4.80
N PHE A 54 2.53 4.53 -4.30
CA PHE A 54 1.99 3.19 -4.07
C PHE A 54 0.91 3.16 -2.99
N ALA A 55 0.99 4.03 -1.97
CA ALA A 55 -0.02 4.09 -0.92
C ALA A 55 -1.38 4.60 -1.43
N GLY A 56 -1.40 5.35 -2.53
CA GLY A 56 -2.58 5.97 -3.14
C GLY A 56 -3.14 5.26 -4.37
N LEU A 57 -2.72 4.02 -4.66
CA LEU A 57 -3.13 3.31 -5.88
C LEU A 57 -4.65 3.28 -6.09
N LEU A 58 -5.40 2.89 -5.05
CA LEU A 58 -6.87 2.81 -5.12
C LEU A 58 -7.57 4.12 -4.74
N VAL A 59 -6.82 5.16 -4.38
CA VAL A 59 -7.40 6.46 -4.04
C VAL A 59 -7.68 7.22 -5.33
N PRO A 60 -8.89 7.77 -5.54
CA PRO A 60 -9.20 8.58 -6.72
C PRO A 60 -8.25 9.77 -6.88
N GLU A 61 -8.00 10.18 -8.13
CA GLU A 61 -7.09 11.29 -8.46
C GLU A 61 -7.51 12.61 -7.79
N GLU A 62 -8.82 12.86 -7.65
CA GLU A 62 -9.35 14.05 -6.96
C GLU A 62 -8.92 14.16 -5.48
N PHE A 63 -8.50 13.04 -4.88
CA PHE A 63 -7.98 12.96 -3.51
C PHE A 63 -6.47 12.74 -3.46
N GLY A 64 -5.75 12.91 -4.57
CA GLY A 64 -4.29 12.81 -4.65
C GLY A 64 -3.74 11.38 -4.77
N GLY A 65 -4.57 10.42 -5.18
CA GLY A 65 -4.13 9.07 -5.54
C GLY A 65 -3.99 8.87 -7.05
N SER A 66 -3.81 7.62 -7.47
CA SER A 66 -3.65 7.25 -8.89
C SER A 66 -4.93 6.75 -9.56
N GLY A 67 -6.01 6.52 -8.79
CA GLY A 67 -7.28 6.00 -9.32
C GLY A 67 -7.18 4.65 -10.02
N LEU A 68 -6.10 3.89 -9.78
CA LEU A 68 -5.84 2.59 -10.39
C LEU A 68 -6.75 1.50 -9.78
N GLY A 69 -6.73 0.33 -10.41
CA GLY A 69 -7.58 -0.79 -10.06
C GLY A 69 -6.94 -1.78 -9.10
N TYR A 70 -7.75 -2.79 -8.75
CA TYR A 70 -7.32 -3.90 -7.90
C TYR A 70 -6.26 -4.79 -8.56
N VAL A 71 -6.13 -4.75 -9.90
CA VAL A 71 -5.08 -5.48 -10.62
C VAL A 71 -3.72 -4.86 -10.30
N GLU A 72 -3.62 -3.53 -10.38
CA GLU A 72 -2.40 -2.78 -10.06
C GLU A 72 -2.03 -2.93 -8.57
N ALA A 73 -3.02 -2.89 -7.68
CA ALA A 73 -2.81 -3.19 -6.27
C ALA A 73 -2.28 -4.63 -6.06
N GLY A 74 -2.81 -5.60 -6.82
CA GLY A 74 -2.33 -6.98 -6.82
C GLY A 74 -0.89 -7.12 -7.29
N VAL A 75 -0.51 -6.42 -8.36
CA VAL A 75 0.87 -6.39 -8.88
C VAL A 75 1.85 -5.90 -7.80
N VAL A 76 1.52 -4.82 -7.10
CA VAL A 76 2.37 -4.31 -6.01
C VAL A 76 2.39 -5.27 -4.82
N MET A 77 1.25 -5.88 -4.49
CA MET A 77 1.14 -6.87 -3.42
C MET A 77 1.99 -8.12 -3.68
N GLU A 78 2.10 -8.58 -4.93
CA GLU A 78 2.98 -9.69 -5.30
C GLU A 78 4.45 -9.37 -4.99
N GLU A 79 4.90 -8.16 -5.33
CA GLU A 79 6.28 -7.74 -5.07
C GLU A 79 6.55 -7.57 -3.56
N ILE A 80 5.58 -7.07 -2.78
CA ILE A 80 5.64 -7.05 -1.31
C ILE A 80 5.81 -8.47 -0.76
N GLY A 81 5.05 -9.42 -1.31
CA GLY A 81 5.10 -10.83 -0.92
C GLY A 81 6.44 -11.50 -1.20
N ARG A 82 7.17 -11.08 -2.25
CA ARG A 82 8.48 -11.68 -2.60
C ARG A 82 9.54 -11.51 -1.52
N THR A 83 9.53 -10.38 -0.81
CA THR A 83 10.49 -10.13 0.28
C THR A 83 9.87 -10.23 1.66
N LEU A 84 8.57 -10.53 1.73
CA LEU A 84 7.77 -10.50 2.96
C LEU A 84 7.90 -9.14 3.66
N MET A 85 7.87 -8.06 2.88
CA MET A 85 8.01 -6.70 3.39
C MET A 85 6.92 -6.43 4.44
N PRO A 86 7.29 -6.12 5.69
CA PRO A 86 6.34 -5.64 6.67
C PRO A 86 5.84 -4.26 6.24
N SER A 87 4.55 -4.15 5.95
CA SER A 87 3.94 -2.88 5.58
C SER A 87 2.43 -2.88 5.88
N PRO A 88 1.84 -1.70 6.12
CA PRO A 88 0.40 -1.55 6.28
C PRO A 88 -0.37 -1.51 4.95
N PHE A 89 0.29 -1.78 3.81
CA PHE A 89 -0.27 -1.59 2.46
C PHE A 89 -1.65 -2.25 2.27
N LEU A 90 -1.77 -3.54 2.60
CA LEU A 90 -3.04 -4.25 2.46
C LEU A 90 -4.13 -3.63 3.34
N ALA A 91 -3.84 -3.39 4.62
CA ALA A 91 -4.83 -2.89 5.56
C ALA A 91 -5.28 -1.46 5.21
N THR A 92 -4.34 -0.58 4.89
CA THR A 92 -4.58 0.86 4.70
C THR A 92 -4.89 1.19 3.25
N SER A 93 -3.98 0.91 2.32
CA SER A 93 -4.09 1.33 0.92
C SER A 93 -5.04 0.49 0.09
N VAL A 94 -5.27 -0.77 0.49
CA VAL A 94 -6.21 -1.65 -0.21
C VAL A 94 -7.55 -1.68 0.52
N VAL A 95 -7.60 -2.21 1.74
CA VAL A 95 -8.86 -2.48 2.45
C VAL A 95 -9.54 -1.19 2.92
N ALA A 96 -8.85 -0.35 3.70
CA ALA A 96 -9.45 0.87 4.24
C ALA A 96 -9.80 1.89 3.14
N ALA A 97 -8.93 2.10 2.15
CA ALA A 97 -9.23 2.93 0.99
C ALA A 97 -10.46 2.42 0.22
N SER A 98 -10.58 1.10 0.01
CA SER A 98 -11.74 0.50 -0.66
C SER A 98 -13.04 0.71 0.14
N ALA A 99 -12.97 0.56 1.46
CA ALA A 99 -14.11 0.78 2.34
C ALA A 99 -14.60 2.24 2.27
N LEU A 100 -13.68 3.21 2.32
CA LEU A 100 -14.00 4.63 2.18
C LEU A 100 -14.54 4.98 0.79
N ASN A 101 -13.95 4.42 -0.28
CA ASN A 101 -14.43 4.64 -1.64
C ASN A 101 -15.87 4.15 -1.84
N ARG A 102 -16.19 2.99 -1.28
CA ARG A 102 -17.49 2.34 -1.46
C ARG A 102 -18.57 2.83 -0.49
N GLY A 103 -18.22 3.08 0.76
CA GLY A 103 -19.17 3.38 1.83
C GLY A 103 -19.04 4.77 2.46
N GLY A 104 -17.95 5.50 2.17
CA GLY A 104 -17.72 6.83 2.73
C GLY A 104 -18.60 7.89 2.07
N ASN A 105 -19.10 8.83 2.88
CA ASN A 105 -19.71 10.05 2.38
C ASN A 105 -18.65 11.05 1.87
N ALA A 106 -19.08 12.15 1.23
CA ALA A 106 -18.18 13.14 0.66
C ALA A 106 -17.21 13.76 1.69
N ALA A 107 -17.68 14.07 2.90
CA ALA A 107 -16.84 14.64 3.95
C ALA A 107 -15.75 13.66 4.41
N GLN A 108 -16.12 12.39 4.62
CA GLN A 108 -15.19 11.32 5.01
C GLN A 108 -14.14 11.06 3.92
N LYS A 109 -14.55 11.04 2.65
CA LYS A 109 -13.65 10.86 1.51
C LYS A 109 -12.61 11.98 1.44
N SER A 110 -13.08 13.23 1.45
CA SER A 110 -12.20 14.41 1.41
C SER A 110 -11.27 14.51 2.62
N GLU A 111 -11.68 14.01 3.79
CA GLU A 111 -10.84 14.03 4.98
C GLU A 111 -9.76 12.93 4.98
N TYR A 112 -10.13 11.69 4.64
CA TYR A 112 -9.28 10.52 4.91
C TYR A 112 -8.51 10.03 3.70
N LEU A 113 -9.08 10.10 2.49
CA LEU A 113 -8.42 9.55 1.29
C LEU A 113 -7.09 10.25 0.96
N PRO A 114 -6.96 11.60 1.06
CA PRO A 114 -5.66 12.26 0.85
C PRO A 114 -4.61 11.86 1.89
N LYS A 115 -5.04 11.60 3.13
CA LYS A 115 -4.14 11.18 4.21
C LYS A 115 -3.66 9.74 4.00
N ILE A 116 -4.50 8.88 3.45
CA ILE A 116 -4.13 7.51 3.04
C ILE A 116 -3.17 7.56 1.84
N ALA A 117 -3.48 8.36 0.82
CA ALA A 117 -2.64 8.47 -0.37
C ALA A 117 -1.23 8.96 -0.06
N SER A 118 -1.09 9.94 0.85
CA SER A 118 0.20 10.44 1.35
C SER A 118 0.91 9.50 2.33
N GLY A 119 0.27 8.41 2.76
CA GLY A 119 0.80 7.50 3.78
C GLY A 119 0.84 8.10 5.20
N SER A 120 0.26 9.28 5.43
CA SER A 120 0.25 9.95 6.74
C SER A 120 -0.78 9.38 7.71
N LEU A 121 -1.84 8.76 7.20
CA LEU A 121 -2.84 8.04 7.99
C LEU A 121 -2.73 6.53 7.73
N LEU A 122 -2.59 5.78 8.82
CA LEU A 122 -2.77 4.34 8.83
C LEU A 122 -4.19 4.02 9.25
N ALA A 123 -4.84 3.15 8.48
CA ALA A 123 -6.20 2.73 8.71
C ALA A 123 -6.32 1.23 8.49
N THR A 124 -7.28 0.61 9.17
CA THR A 124 -7.60 -0.80 9.00
C THR A 124 -9.10 -0.98 9.17
N LEU A 125 -9.62 -2.07 8.61
CA LEU A 125 -10.99 -2.50 8.87
C LEU A 125 -10.99 -3.45 10.07
N ALA A 126 -11.62 -3.06 11.16
CA ALA A 126 -11.82 -3.91 12.33
C ALA A 126 -13.07 -4.77 12.10
N ILE A 127 -12.86 -6.02 11.69
CA ILE A 127 -13.95 -6.98 11.41
C ILE A 127 -14.12 -8.04 12.50
N ASP A 128 -13.03 -8.36 13.21
CA ASP A 128 -13.05 -9.37 14.24
C ASP A 128 -13.44 -8.74 15.58
N GLU A 129 -14.32 -9.43 16.30
CA GLU A 129 -14.73 -9.10 17.67
C GLU A 129 -13.98 -10.00 18.65
N GLY A 130 -13.68 -9.47 19.84
CA GLY A 130 -13.00 -10.17 20.93
C GLY A 130 -13.90 -10.36 22.13
#